data_AF-A0A162L2M5-F1
#
_entry.id   AF-A0A162L2M5-F1
#
_cell.length_a   1.000
_cell.length_b   1.000
_cell.length_c   1.000
_cell.angle_alpha   90.00
_cell.angle_beta   90.00
_cell.angle_gamma   90.00
#
_symmetry.space_group_name_H-M   'P 1'
#
loop_
_entity.id
_entity.type
_entity.pdbx_description
1 polymer ?
#
loop_
_entity_poly.entity_id
_entity_poly.type
_entity_poly.pdbx_seq_one_letter_code
_entity_poly.pdbx_strand_id
1 'polypeptide(L)'
;MKINPGKKVVVFLDNAKNHTSFLIQTSYQKVKEKLKLIYLPRYSPYMNTQKNIWNYLKARLFKPSSRSCIEELTFKLKTLYV
;
A
#
# COMPACT_ATOMS: atom_id res chain seq x y z
N MET A 1 6.24 14.89 -15.68
CA MET A 1 5.31 15.70 -14.86
C MET A 1 5.83 15.77 -13.42
N LYS A 2 6.15 16.96 -12.89
CA LYS A 2 6.33 17.13 -11.44
C LYS A 2 4.94 17.11 -10.80
N ILE A 3 4.47 15.92 -10.40
CA ILE A 3 3.18 15.81 -9.70
C ILE A 3 3.38 16.44 -8.31
N ASN A 4 2.62 17.50 -8.01
CA ASN A 4 2.61 18.22 -6.73
C ASN A 4 3.97 18.81 -6.27
N PRO A 5 4.55 19.78 -7.02
CA PRO A 5 5.79 20.44 -6.61
C PRO A 5 5.60 21.19 -5.28
N GLY A 6 6.57 21.06 -4.37
CA GLY A 6 6.57 21.77 -3.08
C GLY A 6 5.59 21.24 -2.02
N LYS A 7 4.71 20.29 -2.35
CA LYS A 7 3.80 19.71 -1.36
C LYS A 7 4.46 18.60 -0.56
N LYS A 8 4.12 18.53 0.74
CA LYS A 8 4.55 17.45 1.63
C LYS A 8 3.75 16.18 1.32
N VAL A 9 4.44 15.07 1.09
CA VAL A 9 3.82 13.75 0.92
C VAL A 9 3.48 13.19 2.30
N VAL A 10 2.26 12.70 2.48
CA VAL A 10 1.83 12.04 3.71
C VAL A 10 1.56 10.57 3.41
N VAL A 11 2.19 9.67 4.17
CA VAL A 11 2.03 8.23 4.01
C VAL A 11 1.48 7.64 5.30
N PHE A 12 0.40 6.88 5.17
CA PHE A 12 -0.17 6.09 6.25
C PHE A 12 0.41 4.68 6.22
N LEU A 13 0.91 4.21 7.37
CA LEU A 13 1.54 2.91 7.52
C LEU A 13 0.89 2.13 8.65
N ASP A 14 0.84 0.81 8.51
CA ASP A 14 0.62 -0.07 9.65
C ASP A 14 1.91 -0.21 10.49
N ASN A 15 1.85 -1.06 11.52
CA ASN A 15 2.98 -1.30 12.43
C ASN A 15 3.83 -2.51 12.02
N ALA A 16 3.92 -2.84 10.72
CA ALA A 16 4.80 -3.91 10.28
C ALA A 16 6.26 -3.62 10.70
N LYS A 17 7.00 -4.65 11.12
CA LYS A 17 8.35 -4.50 11.72
C LYS A 17 9.33 -3.76 10.80
N ASN A 18 9.19 -3.93 9.49
CA ASN A 18 9.98 -3.22 8.49
C ASN A 18 9.65 -1.71 8.49
N HIS A 19 8.39 -1.32 8.60
CA HIS A 19 7.95 0.09 8.65
C HIS A 19 8.42 0.82 9.92
N THR A 20 8.60 0.11 11.02
CA THR A 20 9.06 0.67 12.31
C THR A 20 10.56 0.46 12.55
N SER A 21 11.29 -0.13 11.59
CA SER A 21 12.70 -0.47 11.75
C SER A 21 13.60 0.76 11.92
N PHE A 22 14.73 0.59 12.62
CA PHE A 22 15.73 1.65 12.80
C PHE A 22 16.19 2.25 11.47
N LEU A 23 16.40 1.42 10.45
CA LEU A 23 16.81 1.86 9.11
C LEU A 23 15.77 2.79 8.48
N ILE A 24 14.47 2.45 8.59
CA ILE A 24 13.39 3.31 8.10
C ILE A 24 13.31 4.61 8.88
N GLN A 25 13.39 4.57 10.22
CA GLN A 25 13.35 5.79 11.04
C GLN A 25 14.53 6.73 10.73
N THR A 26 15.73 6.17 10.59
CA THR A 26 16.95 6.93 10.26
C THR A 26 16.84 7.56 8.88
N SER A 27 16.32 6.83 7.90
CA SER A 27 16.07 7.34 6.55
C SER A 27 15.00 8.43 6.55
N TYR A 28 13.93 8.25 7.32
CA TYR A 28 12.84 9.22 7.46
C TYR A 28 13.33 10.57 7.99
N GLN A 29 14.22 10.59 8.98
CA GLN A 29 14.76 11.85 9.52
C GLN A 29 15.44 12.72 8.44
N LYS A 30 16.06 12.10 7.42
CA LYS A 30 16.72 12.82 6.32
C LYS A 30 15.73 13.47 5.34
N VAL A 31 14.48 13.02 5.31
CA VAL A 31 13.46 13.44 4.32
C VAL A 31 12.18 14.00 4.94
N LYS A 32 12.11 14.11 6.27
CA LYS A 32 10.90 14.50 7.02
C LYS A 32 10.32 15.88 6.68
N GLU A 33 11.11 16.74 6.04
CA GLU A 33 10.62 18.02 5.53
C GLU A 33 9.65 17.83 4.36
N LYS A 34 9.92 16.84 3.51
CA LYS A 34 9.13 16.54 2.29
C LYS A 34 8.18 15.35 2.48
N LEU A 35 8.38 14.53 3.50
CA LEU A 35 7.60 13.32 3.80
C LEU A 35 7.09 13.34 5.24
N LYS A 36 5.83 12.97 5.49
CA LYS A 36 5.28 12.70 6.83
C LYS A 36 4.80 11.26 6.89
N LEU A 37 5.29 10.50 7.86
CA LEU A 37 4.78 9.17 8.15
C LEU A 37 3.74 9.24 9.27
N ILE A 38 2.59 8.58 9.08
CA ILE A 38 1.54 8.43 10.09
C ILE A 38 1.35 6.94 10.32
N TYR A 39 1.67 6.47 11.52
CA TYR A 39 1.44 5.10 11.92
C TYR A 39 0.03 4.96 12.47
N LEU A 40 -0.74 4.03 11.90
CA LEU A 40 -2.08 3.71 12.36
C LEU A 40 -2.03 3.00 13.73
N PRO A 41 -3.09 3.05 14.54
CA PRO A 41 -3.17 2.24 15.76
C PRO A 41 -3.05 0.74 15.42
N ARG A 42 -2.46 -0.03 16.34
CA ARG A 42 -2.34 -1.49 16.16
C ARG A 42 -3.72 -2.12 15.99
N TYR A 43 -3.80 -3.17 15.18
CA TYR A 43 -5.02 -3.91 14.89
C TYR A 43 -6.19 -3.04 14.38
N SER A 44 -5.90 -1.95 13.67
CA SER A 44 -6.91 -1.04 13.10
C SER A 44 -6.99 -1.12 11.57
N PRO A 45 -7.32 -2.29 10.98
CA PRO A 45 -7.34 -2.47 9.53
C PRO A 45 -8.40 -1.62 8.83
N TYR A 46 -9.45 -1.23 9.56
CA TYR A 46 -10.52 -0.35 9.06
C TYR A 46 -10.04 1.08 8.78
N MET A 47 -8.93 1.50 9.40
CA MET A 47 -8.30 2.80 9.13
C MET A 47 -7.31 2.75 7.95
N ASN A 48 -6.98 1.56 7.45
CA ASN A 48 -6.10 1.41 6.30
C ASN A 48 -6.93 1.28 5.01
N THR A 49 -7.05 2.36 4.24
CA THR A 49 -7.78 2.40 2.97
C THR A 49 -7.31 1.34 1.96
N GLN A 50 -6.05 0.90 2.03
CA GLN A 50 -5.54 -0.18 1.19
C GLN A 50 -6.35 -1.47 1.38
N LYS A 51 -6.94 -1.69 2.57
CA LYS A 51 -7.81 -2.84 2.83
C LYS A 51 -9.04 -2.86 1.93
N ASN A 52 -9.61 -1.69 1.62
CA ASN A 52 -10.76 -1.57 0.73
C ASN A 52 -10.38 -1.98 -0.70
N ILE A 53 -9.21 -1.56 -1.17
CA ILE A 53 -8.67 -1.96 -2.49
C ILE A 53 -8.49 -3.48 -2.54
N TRP A 54 -7.90 -4.09 -1.51
CA TRP A 54 -7.73 -5.53 -1.44
C TRP A 54 -9.06 -6.29 -1.42
N ASN A 55 -10.06 -5.78 -0.69
CA ASN A 55 -11.39 -6.40 -0.66
C ASN A 55 -12.06 -6.33 -2.03
N TYR A 56 -11.98 -5.18 -2.71
CA TYR A 56 -12.48 -5.02 -4.09
C TYR A 56 -11.80 -6.00 -5.05
N LEU A 57 -10.47 -6.05 -5.04
CA LEU A 57 -9.69 -6.94 -5.92
C LEU A 57 -10.02 -8.40 -5.68
N LYS A 58 -10.07 -8.85 -4.43
CA LYS A 58 -10.42 -10.23 -4.10
C LYS A 58 -11.83 -10.57 -4.53
N ALA A 59 -12.80 -9.67 -4.35
CA ALA A 59 -14.18 -9.92 -4.80
C ALA A 59 -14.28 -10.09 -6.33
N ARG A 60 -13.49 -9.34 -7.10
CA ARG A 60 -13.46 -9.41 -8.57
C ARG A 60 -12.63 -10.59 -9.11
N LEU A 61 -11.56 -10.96 -8.40
CA LEU A 61 -10.61 -12.00 -8.83
C LEU A 61 -10.86 -13.34 -8.16
N PHE A 62 -11.85 -13.46 -7.28
CA PHE A 62 -12.15 -14.74 -6.66
C PHE A 62 -12.60 -15.74 -7.73
N LYS A 63 -12.03 -16.94 -7.71
CA LYS A 63 -12.56 -18.12 -8.38
C LYS A 63 -12.35 -19.34 -7.49
N PRO A 64 -13.23 -20.36 -7.52
CA PRO A 64 -13.09 -21.54 -6.67
C PRO A 64 -11.88 -22.43 -7.00
N SER A 65 -11.30 -22.28 -8.18
CA SER A 65 -10.16 -23.07 -8.64
C SER A 65 -8.82 -22.34 -8.49
N SER A 66 -7.74 -23.11 -8.45
CA SER A 66 -6.38 -22.59 -8.54
C SER A 66 -6.18 -21.77 -9.81
N ARG A 67 -5.33 -20.76 -9.74
CA ARG A 67 -4.77 -20.13 -10.94
C ARG A 67 -3.78 -21.11 -11.58
N SER A 68 -3.71 -21.13 -12.91
CA SER A 68 -2.76 -21.98 -13.63
C SER A 68 -1.32 -21.51 -13.40
N CYS A 69 -1.13 -20.19 -13.35
CA CYS A 69 0.17 -19.55 -13.15
C CYS A 69 -0.01 -18.08 -12.68
N ILE A 70 1.10 -17.43 -12.32
CA ILE A 70 1.09 -16.03 -11.85
C ILE A 70 0.74 -15.05 -12.98
N GLU A 71 1.04 -15.42 -14.23
CA GLU A 71 0.73 -14.63 -15.42
C GLU A 71 -0.78 -14.54 -15.65
N GLU A 72 -1.54 -15.61 -15.40
CA GLU A 72 -3.01 -15.60 -15.47
C GLU A 72 -3.60 -14.56 -14.50
N LEU A 73 -3.09 -14.53 -13.27
CA LEU A 73 -3.55 -13.58 -12.25
C LEU A 73 -3.16 -12.14 -12.63
N THR A 74 -1.93 -11.94 -13.08
CA THR A 74 -1.41 -10.62 -13.49
C THR A 74 -2.17 -10.06 -14.68
N PHE A 75 -2.49 -10.89 -15.67
CA PHE A 75 -3.32 -10.51 -16.82
C PHE A 75 -4.71 -10.06 -16.37
N LYS A 76 -5.38 -10.86 -15.53
CA LYS A 76 -6.72 -10.53 -15.02
C LYS A 76 -6.74 -9.28 -14.14
N LEU A 77 -5.68 -9.05 -13.36
CA LEU A 77 -5.49 -7.81 -12.62
C LEU A 77 -5.46 -6.62 -13.58
N LYS A 78 -4.67 -6.68 -14.65
CA LYS A 78 -4.57 -5.58 -15.64
C LYS A 78 -5.91 -5.29 -16.32
N THR A 79 -6.69 -6.32 -16.66
CA THR A 79 -8.00 -6.13 -17.30
C THR A 79 -9.07 -5.53 -16.39
N LEU A 80 -8.87 -5.47 -15.07
CA LEU A 80 -9.81 -4.80 -14.16
C LEU A 80 -9.65 -3.27 -14.12
N TYR A 81 -8.55 -2.74 -14.67
CA TYR A 81 -8.19 -1.32 -14.65
C TYR A 81 -8.13 -0.69 -16.06
N VAL A 82 -8.49 -1.45 -17.10
CA VAL A 82 -8.75 -0.97 -18.46
C VAL A 82 -10.24 -0.75 -18.60
#